data_AF-A0A178C142-F1
#
_entry.id   AF-A0A178C142-F1
#
_cell.length_a   1.000
_cell.length_b   1.000
_cell.length_c   1.000
_cell.angle_alpha   90.00
_cell.angle_beta   90.00
_cell.angle_gamma   90.00
#
_symmetry.space_group_name_H-M   'P 1'
#
loop_
_entity.id
_entity.type
_entity.pdbx_description
1 polymer ?
#
loop_
_entity_poly.entity_id
_entity_poly.type
_entity_poly.pdbx_seq_one_letter_code
_entity_poly.pdbx_strand_id
1 'polypeptide(L)'
;MAVAGTGTAIPVWRLTLRSRCINSHSTEHTRIRYWKERFPGGAEIRDYFNHLADVWDLRKDTVFDTLVTKVWHDGGRWTSTANSNILFTSKFVVAASGSSHKRYLPSWPGIQQYGGKIYHSASYPHEGLDVTNKAIAVGNGASGVQILQTLAKEDCQLTAFLVNRPSTC
;
A
#
# COMPACT_ATOMS: atom_id res chain seq x y z
N MET A 1 -9.22 -19.58 31.69
CA MET A 1 -8.18 -20.21 30.85
C MET A 1 -8.04 -19.37 29.60
N ALA A 2 -6.91 -18.68 29.46
CA ALA A 2 -6.65 -17.73 28.38
C ALA A 2 -6.40 -18.47 27.06
N VAL A 3 -6.96 -17.97 25.94
CA VAL A 3 -6.55 -18.37 24.60
C VAL A 3 -6.17 -17.10 23.83
N ALA A 4 -4.91 -17.06 23.43
CA ALA A 4 -4.27 -16.00 22.70
C ALA A 4 -4.89 -15.80 21.30
N GLY A 5 -5.22 -14.55 20.97
CA GLY A 5 -5.65 -14.12 19.64
C GLY A 5 -4.61 -13.18 19.03
N THR A 6 -4.15 -13.52 17.84
CA THR A 6 -3.03 -12.95 17.09
C THR A 6 -3.11 -11.43 16.91
N GLY A 7 -2.07 -10.73 17.37
CA GLY A 7 -1.94 -9.28 17.27
C GLY A 7 -1.94 -8.83 15.82
N THR A 8 -2.97 -8.08 15.43
CA THR A 8 -3.14 -7.57 14.07
C THR A 8 -2.43 -6.21 14.00
N ALA A 9 -1.37 -6.14 13.19
CA ALA A 9 -0.59 -4.92 12.99
C ALA A 9 -1.38 -3.89 12.18
N ILE A 10 -1.53 -2.69 12.74
CA ILE A 10 -2.17 -1.53 12.10
C ILE A 10 -1.08 -0.49 11.84
N PRO A 11 -0.75 -0.14 10.59
CA PRO A 11 0.17 0.96 10.33
C PRO A 11 -0.50 2.28 10.75
N VAL A 12 -0.04 2.84 11.87
CA VAL A 12 -0.45 4.16 12.37
C VAL A 12 0.66 5.15 12.06
N TRP A 13 0.30 6.20 11.34
CA TRP A 13 1.19 7.29 11.01
C TRP A 13 1.24 8.29 12.17
N ARG A 14 2.43 8.66 12.61
CA ARG A 14 2.60 9.74 13.59
C ARG A 14 2.64 11.08 12.87
N LEU A 15 1.50 11.77 12.80
CA LEU A 15 1.50 13.21 12.48
C LEU A 15 1.80 13.97 13.78
N THR A 16 3.05 14.38 13.99
CA THR A 16 3.36 15.30 15.09
C THR A 16 2.91 16.69 14.65
N LEU A 17 1.65 17.04 14.89
CA LEU A 17 1.16 18.40 14.71
C LEU A 17 1.87 19.31 15.75
N ARG A 18 3.05 19.82 15.39
CA ARG A 18 3.53 21.08 16.00
C ARG A 18 2.48 22.14 15.65
N SER A 19 2.19 23.04 16.58
CA SER A 19 1.11 24.04 16.56
C SER A 19 1.15 25.09 15.44
N ARG A 20 1.74 24.80 14.27
CA ARG A 20 1.37 25.51 13.05
C ARG A 20 0.14 24.84 12.48
N CYS A 21 -1.01 25.50 12.62
CA CYS A 21 -2.10 25.29 11.68
C CYS A 21 -1.50 25.33 10.27
N ILE A 22 -1.71 24.27 9.50
CA ILE A 22 -1.52 24.33 8.05
C ILE A 22 -2.58 25.34 7.60
N ASN A 23 -2.18 26.59 7.42
CA ASN A 23 -3.06 27.64 6.92
C ASN A 23 -3.45 27.23 5.50
N SER A 24 -4.64 26.67 5.33
CA SER A 24 -5.28 26.36 4.05
C SER A 24 -5.66 27.62 3.25
N HIS A 25 -5.33 28.81 3.76
CA HIS A 25 -5.65 30.12 3.20
C HIS A 25 -4.45 30.81 2.52
N SER A 26 -3.61 30.08 1.80
CA SER A 26 -2.75 30.70 0.78
C SER A 26 -3.00 30.03 -0.56
N THR A 27 -3.76 30.71 -1.42
CA THR A 27 -4.04 30.33 -2.81
C THR A 27 -2.80 30.35 -3.73
N GLU A 28 -1.61 30.60 -3.17
CA GLU A 28 -0.38 30.89 -3.92
C GLU A 28 0.65 29.73 -3.92
N HIS A 29 0.51 28.73 -3.04
CA HIS A 29 1.51 27.64 -2.91
C HIS A 29 1.18 26.36 -3.67
N THR A 30 -0.06 26.17 -4.14
CA THR A 30 -0.40 25.04 -5.01
C THR A 30 -0.19 25.44 -6.47
N ARG A 31 1.07 25.44 -6.93
CA ARG A 31 1.33 25.40 -8.38
C ARG A 31 0.62 24.17 -8.93
N ILE A 32 -0.51 24.39 -9.60
CA ILE A 32 -1.40 23.35 -10.08
C ILE A 32 -0.60 22.48 -11.05
N ARG A 33 -0.25 21.26 -10.63
CA ARG A 33 0.32 20.25 -11.52
C ARG A 33 -0.81 19.76 -12.43
N TYR A 34 -0.67 20.02 -13.72
CA TYR A 34 -1.56 19.44 -14.72
C TYR A 34 -1.19 17.98 -14.92
N TRP A 35 -2.21 17.12 -14.87
CA TRP A 35 -2.08 15.71 -15.23
C TRP A 35 -1.90 15.59 -16.75
N LYS A 36 -1.04 14.66 -17.18
CA LYS A 36 -0.83 14.40 -18.61
C LYS A 36 -2.05 13.76 -19.26
N GLU A 37 -2.78 12.97 -18.49
CA GLU A 37 -3.94 12.21 -18.94
C GLU A 37 -5.04 12.18 -17.88
N ARG A 38 -6.25 11.76 -18.29
CA ARG A 38 -7.42 11.71 -17.39
C ARG A 38 -7.28 10.64 -16.29
N PHE A 39 -6.58 9.54 -16.57
CA PHE A 39 -6.36 8.44 -15.65
C PHE A 39 -4.85 8.18 -15.52
N PRO A 40 -4.15 8.97 -14.69
CA PRO A 40 -2.69 8.93 -14.60
C PRO A 40 -2.20 7.58 -14.09
N GLY A 41 -1.09 7.10 -14.67
CA GLY A 41 -0.39 5.93 -14.18
C GLY A 41 0.24 6.12 -12.79
N GLY A 42 0.64 5.00 -12.16
CA GLY A 42 1.20 5.00 -10.81
C GLY A 42 2.46 5.87 -10.62
N ALA A 43 3.29 6.01 -11.66
CA ALA A 43 4.47 6.87 -11.61
C ALA A 43 4.10 8.35 -11.46
N GLU A 44 3.12 8.84 -12.22
CA GLU A 44 2.68 10.23 -12.17
C GLU A 44 1.99 10.55 -10.83
N ILE A 45 1.19 9.62 -10.30
CA ILE A 45 0.60 9.74 -8.96
C ILE A 45 1.69 9.84 -7.88
N ARG A 46 2.75 9.04 -7.99
CA ARG A 46 3.88 9.09 -7.04
C ARG A 46 4.62 10.43 -7.13
N ASP A 47 4.84 10.94 -8.33
CA ASP A 47 5.49 12.24 -8.54
C ASP A 47 4.65 13.39 -7.97
N TYR A 48 3.32 13.30 -8.11
CA TYR A 48 2.39 14.23 -7.49
C TYR A 48 2.50 14.23 -5.95
N PHE A 49 2.53 13.06 -5.30
CA PHE A 49 2.71 12.98 -3.85
C PHE A 49 4.10 13.44 -3.40
N ASN A 50 5.15 13.15 -4.16
CA ASN A 50 6.48 13.70 -3.89
C ASN A 50 6.48 15.23 -3.93
N HIS A 51 5.84 15.81 -4.95
CA HIS A 51 5.68 17.25 -5.04
C HIS A 51 4.93 17.85 -3.84
N LEU A 52 3.82 17.23 -3.42
CA LEU A 52 3.10 17.67 -2.22
C LEU A 52 3.93 17.57 -0.95
N ALA A 53 4.72 16.50 -0.82
CA ALA A 53 5.62 16.31 0.32
C ALA A 53 6.68 17.42 0.40
N ASP A 54 7.14 17.92 -0.74
CA ASP A 54 8.13 19.00 -0.81
C ASP A 54 7.48 20.38 -0.60
N VAL A 55 6.29 20.63 -1.16
CA VAL A 55 5.57 21.92 -1.00
C VAL A 55 5.14 22.16 0.44
N TRP A 56 4.68 21.11 1.13
CA TRP A 56 4.25 21.21 2.53
C TRP A 56 5.32 20.76 3.53
N ASP A 57 6.52 20.42 3.05
CA ASP A 57 7.64 19.98 3.88
C ASP A 57 7.22 18.86 4.84
N LEU A 58 6.46 17.87 4.34
CA LEU A 58 5.89 16.78 5.14
C LEU A 58 6.95 15.78 5.62
N ARG A 59 8.10 15.75 4.94
CA ARG A 59 9.18 14.79 5.22
C ARG A 59 9.78 15.00 6.61
N LYS A 60 9.79 16.24 7.13
CA LYS A 60 10.34 16.54 8.46
C LYS A 60 9.53 15.91 9.61
N ASP A 61 8.23 15.73 9.41
CA ASP A 61 7.30 15.24 10.42
C ASP A 61 6.94 13.75 10.19
N THR A 62 7.55 13.12 9.17
CA THR A 62 7.30 11.73 8.79
C THR A 62 8.48 10.85 9.17
N VAL A 63 8.19 9.74 9.85
CA VAL A 63 9.19 8.68 10.11
C VAL A 63 8.89 7.53 9.17
N PHE A 64 9.72 7.36 8.14
CA PHE A 64 9.61 6.27 7.18
C PHE A 64 10.08 4.93 7.78
N ASP A 65 9.86 3.84 7.06
CA ASP A 65 10.26 2.47 7.46
C ASP A 65 9.76 2.06 8.85
N THR A 66 8.64 2.62 9.28
CA THR A 66 8.05 2.44 10.61
C THR A 66 6.70 1.74 10.51
N LEU A 67 6.67 0.44 10.78
CA LEU A 67 5.47 -0.38 10.82
C LEU A 67 4.95 -0.50 12.26
N VAL A 68 3.83 0.17 12.56
CA VAL A 68 3.15 0.01 13.86
C VAL A 68 2.48 -1.36 13.94
N THR A 69 2.74 -2.10 15.02
CA THR A 69 2.26 -3.46 15.25
C THR A 69 1.23 -3.55 16.36
N LYS A 70 1.31 -2.66 17.35
CA LYS A 70 0.42 -2.64 18.51
C LYS A 70 0.14 -1.20 18.92
N VAL A 71 -1.10 -0.96 19.35
CA VAL A 71 -1.53 0.32 19.91
C VAL A 71 -2.42 0.03 21.11
N TRP A 72 -2.15 0.67 22.24
CA TRP A 72 -2.96 0.57 23.44
C TRP A 72 -3.03 1.91 24.14
N HIS A 73 -4.02 2.06 25.03
CA HIS A 73 -4.25 3.28 25.78
C HIS A 73 -4.02 3.01 27.26
N ASP A 74 -3.20 3.85 27.91
CA ASP A 74 -2.92 3.76 29.34
C ASP A 74 -2.89 5.17 29.95
N GLY A 75 -3.58 5.36 31.08
CA GLY A 75 -3.51 6.58 31.88
C GLY A 75 -3.79 7.91 31.15
N GLY A 76 -4.56 7.91 30.06
CA GLY A 76 -4.90 9.12 29.28
C GLY A 76 -3.95 9.43 28.12
N ARG A 77 -3.05 8.50 27.76
CA ARG A 77 -2.21 8.58 26.55
C ARG A 77 -2.26 7.27 25.77
N TRP A 78 -2.11 7.39 24.47
CA TRP A 78 -1.91 6.25 23.58
C TRP A 78 -0.43 5.91 23.48
N THR A 79 -0.12 4.62 23.54
CA THR A 79 1.21 4.07 23.28
C THR A 79 1.14 3.13 22.09
N SER A 80 2.07 3.28 21.16
CA SER A 80 2.18 2.46 19.96
C SER A 80 3.56 1.82 19.88
N THR A 81 3.63 0.53 19.57
CA THR A 81 4.88 -0.18 19.27
C THR A 81 5.04 -0.32 17.76
N ALA A 82 6.18 0.10 17.25
CA ALA A 82 6.58 -0.13 15.87
C ALA A 82 7.62 -1.26 15.74
N ASN A 83 7.95 -1.61 14.50
CA ASN A 83 9.09 -2.46 14.18
C ASN A 83 10.36 -1.94 14.89
N SER A 84 11.25 -2.87 15.23
CA SER A 84 12.47 -2.59 16.02
C SER A 84 12.20 -2.11 17.45
N ASN A 85 11.04 -2.46 18.03
CA ASN A 85 10.64 -2.14 19.41
C ASN A 85 10.61 -0.64 19.75
N ILE A 86 10.48 0.22 18.75
CA ILE A 86 10.33 1.67 18.96
C ILE A 86 8.96 1.95 19.57
N LEU A 87 8.93 2.75 20.64
CA LEU A 87 7.71 3.18 21.31
C LEU A 87 7.38 4.63 21.00
N PHE A 88 6.14 4.87 20.58
CA PHE A 88 5.58 6.21 20.40
C PHE A 88 4.49 6.46 21.42
N THR A 89 4.49 7.66 22.03
CA THR A 89 3.39 8.11 22.88
C THR A 89 2.70 9.33 22.27
N SER A 90 1.37 9.35 22.28
CA SER A 90 0.57 10.44 21.75
C SER A 90 -0.72 10.64 22.56
N LYS A 91 -1.32 11.82 22.44
CA LYS A 91 -2.65 12.10 23.02
C LYS A 91 -3.78 11.56 22.13
N PHE A 92 -3.54 11.52 20.82
CA PHE A 92 -4.50 11.06 19.83
C PHE A 92 -3.82 10.11 18.84
N VAL A 93 -4.63 9.23 18.24
CA VAL A 93 -4.21 8.27 17.23
C VAL A 93 -5.14 8.41 16.04
N VAL A 94 -4.56 8.60 14.85
CA VAL A 94 -5.30 8.65 13.58
C VAL A 94 -4.83 7.48 12.72
N ALA A 95 -5.71 6.51 12.47
CA ALA A 95 -5.42 5.35 11.66
C ALA A 95 -5.74 5.63 10.18
N ALA A 96 -4.72 6.01 9.41
CA ALA A 96 -4.80 6.23 7.96
C ALA A 96 -4.05 5.10 7.18
N SER A 97 -4.30 3.84 7.55
CA SER A 97 -3.61 2.65 7.02
C SER A 97 -4.10 2.18 5.65
N GLY A 98 -5.28 2.64 5.20
CA GLY A 98 -5.96 2.13 4.02
C GLY A 98 -6.48 0.68 4.18
N SER A 99 -7.17 0.18 3.15
CA SER A 99 -7.79 -1.16 3.15
C SER A 99 -6.97 -2.24 2.42
N SER A 100 -5.97 -1.84 1.62
CA SER A 100 -5.24 -2.77 0.73
C SER A 100 -3.93 -3.30 1.29
N HIS A 101 -3.65 -3.12 2.58
CA HIS A 101 -2.35 -3.48 3.17
C HIS A 101 -2.17 -5.00 3.34
N LYS A 102 -3.25 -5.75 3.59
CA LYS A 102 -3.18 -7.19 3.87
C LYS A 102 -3.27 -7.96 2.57
N ARG A 103 -2.14 -8.52 2.15
CA ARG A 103 -2.07 -9.43 1.01
C ARG A 103 -2.85 -10.71 1.33
N TYR A 104 -3.68 -11.14 0.39
CA TYR A 104 -4.36 -12.43 0.47
C TYR A 104 -3.72 -13.37 -0.54
N LEU A 105 -3.04 -14.39 -0.02
CA LEU A 105 -2.51 -15.49 -0.80
C LEU A 105 -3.40 -16.70 -0.50
N PRO A 106 -4.18 -17.18 -1.48
CA PRO A 106 -4.99 -18.37 -1.28
C PRO A 106 -4.08 -19.58 -0.97
N SER A 107 -4.55 -20.45 -0.08
CA SER A 107 -3.89 -21.74 0.16
C SER A 107 -4.23 -22.69 -0.98
N TRP A 108 -3.40 -22.71 -2.04
CA TRP A 108 -3.54 -23.69 -3.11
C TRP A 108 -2.78 -24.97 -2.78
N PRO A 109 -3.46 -26.15 -2.80
CA PRO A 109 -2.78 -27.43 -2.67
C PRO A 109 -1.68 -27.57 -3.73
N GLY A 110 -0.48 -27.97 -3.32
CA GLY A 110 0.65 -28.15 -4.25
C GLY A 110 1.37 -26.87 -4.69
N ILE A 111 1.03 -25.69 -4.15
CA ILE A 111 1.69 -24.42 -4.55
C ILE A 111 3.22 -24.45 -4.38
N GLN A 112 3.73 -25.18 -3.38
CA GLN A 112 5.17 -25.31 -3.13
C GLN A 112 5.88 -26.20 -4.17
N GLN A 113 5.14 -27.03 -4.90
CA GLN A 113 5.68 -27.90 -5.95
C GLN A 113 5.77 -27.17 -7.30
N TYR A 114 5.20 -25.97 -7.40
CA TYR A 114 5.30 -25.15 -8.61
C TYR A 114 6.73 -24.64 -8.77
N GLY A 115 7.43 -25.13 -9.79
CA GLY A 115 8.81 -24.73 -10.10
C GLY A 115 8.95 -23.34 -10.73
N GLY A 116 7.83 -22.66 -11.02
CA GLY A 116 7.84 -21.30 -11.54
C GLY A 116 7.86 -20.24 -10.43
N LYS A 117 7.78 -18.97 -10.84
CA LYS A 117 7.74 -17.83 -9.91
C LYS A 117 6.31 -17.35 -9.71
N ILE A 118 5.95 -17.08 -8.46
CA ILE A 118 4.63 -16.56 -8.08
C ILE A 118 4.81 -15.16 -7.49
N TYR A 119 4.11 -14.18 -8.08
CA TYR A 119 4.12 -12.80 -7.62
C TYR A 119 2.71 -12.36 -7.24
N HIS A 120 2.56 -11.71 -6.09
CA HIS A 120 1.33 -11.02 -5.73
C HIS A 120 1.37 -9.58 -6.28
N SER A 121 0.27 -9.06 -6.81
CA SER A 121 0.21 -7.71 -7.41
C SER A 121 0.70 -6.61 -6.47
N ALA A 122 0.37 -6.70 -5.17
CA ALA A 122 0.86 -5.78 -4.14
C ALA A 122 2.38 -5.88 -3.82
N SER A 123 3.10 -6.81 -4.44
CA SER A 123 4.56 -6.98 -4.29
C SER A 123 5.20 -7.23 -5.65
N TYR A 124 4.67 -6.56 -6.67
CA TYR A 124 5.22 -6.61 -8.02
C TYR A 124 6.61 -5.95 -8.05
N PRO A 125 7.62 -6.55 -8.70
CA PRO A 125 8.97 -5.99 -8.75
C PRO A 125 9.03 -4.61 -9.40
N HIS A 126 9.88 -3.72 -8.88
CA HIS A 126 10.00 -2.35 -9.39
C HIS A 126 10.68 -2.28 -10.75
N GLU A 127 11.62 -3.18 -10.98
CA GLU A 127 12.37 -3.39 -12.21
C GLU A 127 11.56 -4.06 -13.33
N GLY A 128 10.33 -4.51 -13.02
CA GLY A 128 9.50 -5.27 -13.93
C GLY A 128 9.83 -6.76 -13.94
N LEU A 129 9.16 -7.50 -14.82
CA LEU A 129 9.37 -8.93 -15.02
C LEU A 129 9.72 -9.17 -16.47
N ASP A 130 10.78 -9.94 -16.71
CA ASP A 130 10.99 -10.55 -18.01
C ASP A 130 9.94 -11.67 -18.19
N VAL A 131 9.09 -11.50 -19.21
CA VAL A 131 7.95 -12.37 -19.51
C VAL A 131 8.09 -13.11 -20.84
N THR A 132 9.19 -12.89 -21.55
CA THR A 132 9.40 -13.44 -22.88
C THR A 132 9.39 -14.96 -22.86
N ASN A 133 8.58 -15.58 -23.72
CA ASN A 133 8.39 -17.05 -23.81
C ASN A 133 7.89 -17.71 -22.50
N LYS A 134 7.25 -16.96 -21.60
CA LYS A 134 6.70 -17.50 -20.34
C LYS A 134 5.18 -17.64 -20.42
N ALA A 135 4.67 -18.69 -19.78
CA ALA A 135 3.25 -18.85 -19.53
C ALA A 135 2.87 -18.11 -18.25
N ILE A 136 1.91 -17.18 -18.34
CA ILE A 136 1.52 -16.31 -17.22
C ILE A 136 0.04 -16.47 -16.91
N ALA A 137 -0.23 -16.64 -15.63
CA ALA A 137 -1.57 -16.71 -15.05
C ALA A 137 -1.90 -15.40 -14.32
N VAL A 138 -3.03 -14.77 -14.64
CA VAL A 138 -3.51 -13.57 -13.93
C VAL A 138 -4.94 -13.73 -13.45
N GLY A 139 -5.26 -13.15 -12.29
CA GLY A 139 -6.63 -13.10 -11.76
C GLY A 139 -7.48 -12.00 -12.39
N ASN A 140 -8.78 -12.00 -12.08
CA ASN A 140 -9.77 -11.09 -12.66
C ASN A 140 -10.13 -9.85 -11.82
N GLY A 141 -9.33 -9.50 -10.82
CA GLY A 141 -9.49 -8.25 -10.06
C GLY A 141 -9.02 -7.03 -10.86
N ALA A 142 -9.27 -5.81 -10.36
CA ALA A 142 -8.84 -4.57 -11.02
C ALA A 142 -7.33 -4.57 -11.35
N SER A 143 -6.49 -4.96 -10.38
CA SER A 143 -5.04 -5.10 -10.60
C SER A 143 -4.71 -6.17 -11.64
N GLY A 144 -5.45 -7.28 -11.67
CA GLY A 144 -5.23 -8.35 -12.62
C GLY A 144 -5.54 -7.94 -14.05
N VAL A 145 -6.63 -7.20 -14.26
CA VAL A 145 -6.98 -6.62 -15.57
C VAL A 145 -5.94 -5.63 -16.05
N GLN A 146 -5.44 -4.74 -15.18
CA GLN A 146 -4.37 -3.80 -15.54
C GLN A 146 -3.06 -4.51 -15.92
N ILE A 147 -2.69 -5.56 -15.17
CA ILE A 147 -1.52 -6.39 -15.50
C ILE A 147 -1.74 -7.11 -16.83
N LEU A 148 -2.91 -7.72 -17.04
CA LEU A 148 -3.28 -8.38 -18.29
C LEU A 148 -3.12 -7.44 -19.50
N GLN A 149 -3.65 -6.22 -19.42
CA GLN A 149 -3.57 -5.22 -20.49
C GLN A 149 -2.13 -4.81 -20.83
N THR A 150 -1.24 -4.86 -19.85
CA THR A 150 0.18 -4.56 -20.04
C THR A 150 0.89 -5.76 -20.67
N LEU A 151 0.69 -6.96 -20.12
CA LEU A 151 1.33 -8.20 -20.58
C LEU A 151 0.84 -8.68 -21.94
N ALA A 152 -0.40 -8.35 -22.33
CA ALA A 152 -0.95 -8.70 -23.64
C ALA A 152 -0.20 -8.06 -24.82
N LYS A 153 0.69 -7.09 -24.56
CA LYS A 153 1.55 -6.44 -25.56
C LYS A 153 2.93 -7.08 -25.66
N GLU A 154 3.25 -8.01 -24.77
CA GLU A 154 4.55 -8.68 -24.65
C GLU A 154 4.51 -10.07 -25.29
N ASP A 155 5.68 -10.61 -25.65
CA ASP A 155 5.81 -11.94 -26.24
C ASP A 155 5.70 -13.06 -25.18
N CYS A 156 4.48 -13.29 -24.69
CA CYS A 156 4.20 -14.27 -23.64
C CYS A 156 2.89 -15.04 -23.90
N GLN A 157 2.78 -16.24 -23.31
CA GLN A 157 1.55 -17.04 -23.36
C GLN A 157 0.67 -16.67 -22.15
N LEU A 158 -0.39 -15.91 -22.38
CA LEU A 158 -1.20 -15.32 -21.31
C LEU A 158 -2.49 -16.11 -21.08
N THR A 159 -2.71 -16.54 -19.85
CA THR A 159 -3.95 -17.22 -19.41
C THR A 159 -4.61 -16.42 -18.28
N ALA A 160 -5.86 -15.99 -18.49
CA ALA A 160 -6.64 -15.29 -17.47
C ALA A 160 -7.54 -16.27 -16.71
N PHE A 161 -7.46 -16.25 -15.37
CA PHE A 161 -8.32 -17.05 -14.51
C PHE A 161 -9.48 -16.20 -13.99
N LEU A 162 -10.68 -16.54 -14.45
CA LEU A 162 -11.93 -15.91 -14.05
C LEU A 162 -12.54 -16.72 -12.90
N VAL A 163 -12.30 -16.28 -11.67
CA VAL A 163 -12.99 -16.85 -10.50
C VAL A 163 -14.25 -16.04 -10.28
N ASN A 164 -15.40 -16.69 -10.39
CA ASN A 164 -16.67 -16.05 -10.10
C ASN A 164 -16.72 -15.80 -8.58
N ARG A 165 -16.67 -14.53 -8.17
CA ARG A 165 -16.88 -14.20 -6.75
C ARG A 165 -18.37 -14.36 -6.49
N PRO A 166 -18.84 -15.25 -5.59
CA PRO A 166 -20.24 -15.24 -5.22
C PRO A 166 -20.58 -13.83 -4.73
N SER A 167 -21.54 -13.19 -5.41
CA SER A 167 -21.90 -11.79 -5.21
C SER A 167 -22.19 -11.54 -3.74
N THR A 168 -21.27 -10.87 -3.07
CA THR A 168 -21.46 -10.33 -1.72
C THR A 168 -21.29 -8.83 -1.86
N CYS A 169 -22.41 -8.20 -2.22
CA CYS A 169 -22.71 -6.85 -1.75
C CYS A 169 -22.93 -6.92 -0.24
#